data_AF-A0A7X4K9U7-F1
#
_entry.id   AF-A0A7X4K9U7-F1
#
_cell.length_a   1.000
_cell.length_b   1.000
_cell.length_c   1.000
_cell.angle_alpha   90.00
_cell.angle_beta   90.00
_cell.angle_gamma   90.00
#
_symmetry.space_group_name_H-M   'P 1'
#
loop_
_entity.id
_entity.type
_entity.pdbx_description
1 polymer ?
#
loop_
_entity_poly.entity_id
_entity_poly.type
_entity_poly.pdbx_seq_one_letter_code
_entity_poly.pdbx_strand_id
1 'polypeptide(L)' 'MALSVVMAIAALVGCSQRDDSDPPGGRSGLLIYTDNLTGCQYLSRPRFLLKPEPLAPRMRADGTQVCVQDSKAR' A
#
# COMPACT_ATOMS: atom_id res chain seq x y z
N MET A 1 20.09 -34.82 -1.96
CA MET A 1 20.61 -33.47 -2.32
C MET A 1 19.69 -32.71 -3.27
N ALA A 2 19.08 -33.33 -4.28
CA ALA A 2 18.14 -32.63 -5.16
C ALA A 2 16.85 -32.14 -4.47
N LEU A 3 16.31 -32.91 -3.52
CA LEU A 3 15.05 -32.58 -2.82
C LEU A 3 15.15 -31.32 -1.94
N SER A 4 16.31 -31.11 -1.28
CA SER A 4 16.55 -29.95 -0.42
C SER A 4 16.71 -28.65 -1.21
N VAL A 5 17.22 -28.73 -2.44
CA VAL A 5 17.35 -27.58 -3.35
C VAL A 5 15.97 -27.13 -3.85
N VAL A 6 15.07 -28.08 -4.18
CA VAL A 6 13.70 -27.76 -4.63
C VAL A 6 12.88 -27.07 -3.53
N MET A 7 12.98 -27.53 -2.28
CA MET A 7 12.31 -26.88 -1.14
C MET A 7 12.85 -25.47 -0.86
N ALA A 8 14.16 -25.26 -1.02
CA ALA A 8 14.77 -23.94 -0.85
C ALA A 8 14.32 -22.93 -1.93
N ILE A 9 14.12 -23.39 -3.17
CA ILE A 9 13.62 -22.54 -4.27
C ILE A 9 12.14 -22.18 -4.05
N ALA A 10 11.31 -23.12 -3.59
CA ALA A 10 9.90 -22.85 -3.34
C ALA A 10 9.68 -21.80 -2.23
N ALA A 11 10.54 -21.76 -1.21
CA ALA A 11 10.49 -20.76 -0.14
C ALA A 11 10.85 -19.34 -0.62
N LEU A 12 11.68 -19.20 -1.66
CA LEU A 12 12.08 -17.90 -2.21
C LEU A 12 11.00 -17.27 -3.12
N VAL A 13 10.11 -18.09 -3.70
CA VAL A 13 9.07 -17.61 -4.63
C VAL A 13 7.77 -17.23 -3.89
N GLY A 14 7.60 -17.62 -2.64
CA GLY A 14 6.36 -17.45 -1.87
C GLY A 14 6.13 -16.08 -1.22
N CYS A 15 7.10 -15.18 -1.24
CA CYS A 15 7.01 -13.88 -0.55
C CYS A 15 6.48 -12.78 -1.47
N SER A 16 5.30 -12.95 -2.05
CA SER A 16 4.58 -11.78 -2.59
C SER A 16 3.92 -11.08 -1.40
N GLN A 17 4.40 -9.89 -1.04
CA GLN A 17 3.69 -9.01 -0.11
C GLN A 17 2.27 -8.80 -0.67
N ARG A 18 1.31 -9.44 -0.02
CA ARG A 18 -0.09 -9.36 -0.39
C ARG A 18 -0.56 -7.96 -0.03
N ASP A 19 -0.72 -7.11 -1.04
CA ASP A 19 -1.30 -5.78 -0.89
C ASP A 19 -2.82 -5.94 -0.82
N ASP A 20 -3.35 -6.14 0.39
CA ASP A 20 -4.79 -6.28 0.66
C ASP A 20 -5.53 -4.91 0.65
N SER A 21 -4.94 -3.87 0.07
CA SER A 21 -5.54 -2.53 0.03
C SER A 21 -6.78 -2.43 -0.86
N ASP A 22 -7.00 -3.38 -1.79
CA ASP A 22 -8.15 -3.38 -2.70
C ASP A 22 -8.69 -4.81 -2.97
N PRO A 23 -10.02 -5.03 -2.96
CA PRO A 23 -10.61 -6.32 -3.33
C PRO A 23 -10.34 -6.67 -4.80
N PRO A 24 -10.35 -7.97 -5.18
CA PRO A 24 -10.13 -8.40 -6.55
C PRO A 24 -11.26 -7.86 -7.45
N GLY A 25 -10.99 -6.72 -8.11
CA GLY A 25 -11.92 -6.04 -9.02
C GLY A 25 -12.60 -4.77 -8.48
N GLY A 26 -12.25 -4.26 -7.30
CA GLY A 26 -12.89 -3.06 -6.75
C GLY A 26 -11.90 -2.07 -6.15
N ARG A 27 -12.23 -0.77 -6.21
CA ARG A 27 -11.59 0.25 -5.36
C ARG A 27 -12.26 0.22 -4.00
N SER A 28 -11.48 0.31 -2.91
CA SER A 28 -11.93 0.38 -1.51
C SER A 28 -12.94 1.50 -1.16
N GLY A 29 -13.36 2.30 -2.14
CA GLY A 29 -14.23 3.46 -1.95
C GLY A 29 -13.52 4.60 -1.24
N LEU A 30 -12.21 4.51 -0.99
CA LEU A 30 -11.39 5.56 -0.40
C LEU A 30 -10.80 6.48 -1.50
N LEU A 31 -10.63 7.75 -1.15
CA LEU A 31 -9.96 8.76 -1.95
C LEU A 31 -8.52 8.94 -1.47
N ILE A 32 -7.60 9.07 -2.42
CA ILE A 32 -6.19 9.34 -2.15
C ILE A 32 -5.96 10.86 -2.21
N TYR A 33 -5.38 11.38 -1.14
CA TYR A 33 -4.91 12.77 -1.06
C TYR A 33 -3.39 12.77 -1.00
N THR A 34 -2.74 13.70 -1.70
CA THR A 34 -1.30 13.92 -1.60
C THR A 34 -1.09 15.29 -0.98
N ASP A 35 -0.37 15.33 0.14
CA ASP A 35 0.09 16.59 0.72
C ASP A 35 1.15 17.20 -0.20
N ASN A 36 0.94 18.44 -0.66
CA ASN A 36 1.83 19.10 -1.59
C ASN A 36 3.15 19.59 -0.95
N LEU A 37 3.16 19.79 0.38
CA LEU A 37 4.35 20.21 1.11
C LEU A 37 5.29 19.02 1.37
N THR A 38 4.72 17.89 1.80
CA THR A 38 5.50 16.70 2.17
C THR A 38 5.61 15.66 1.05
N GLY A 39 4.70 15.69 0.09
CA GLY A 39 4.54 14.65 -0.92
C GLY A 39 3.93 13.36 -0.36
N CYS A 40 3.47 13.33 0.89
CA CYS A 40 2.96 12.12 1.51
C CYS A 40 1.48 11.87 1.18
N GLN A 41 1.12 10.60 1.04
CA GLN A 41 -0.22 10.17 0.67
C GLN A 41 -1.06 9.82 1.90
N TYR A 42 -2.35 10.13 1.79
CA TYR A 42 -3.37 9.91 2.80
C TYR A 42 -4.62 9.33 2.15
N LEU A 43 -5.40 8.61 2.95
CA LEU A 43 -6.69 8.05 2.58
C LEU A 43 -7.80 8.75 3.37
N SER A 44 -8.91 9.03 2.71
CA SER A 44 -10.17 9.45 3.36
C SER A 44 -11.34 8.80 2.63
N ARG A 45 -12.52 8.70 3.24
CA ARG A 45 -13.71 8.26 2.51
C ARG A 45 -14.26 9.46 1.69
N PRO A 46 -15.15 9.22 0.72
CA PRO A 46 -15.80 10.26 -0.04
C PRO A 46 -16.78 11.02 0.86
N ARG A 47 -16.57 12.33 0.92
CA ARG A 47 -17.31 13.27 1.75
C ARG A 47 -18.79 13.33 1.30
N PHE A 48 -19.69 12.78 2.10
CA PHE A 48 -21.14 12.95 1.90
C PHE A 48 -21.79 13.95 2.86
N LEU A 49 -21.11 14.36 3.94
CA LEU A 49 -21.71 15.19 4.99
C LEU A 49 -20.75 16.24 5.56
N LEU A 50 -21.35 17.29 6.12
CA LEU A 50 -20.83 18.59 6.62
C LEU A 50 -19.68 18.56 7.66
N LYS A 51 -18.98 17.43 7.86
CA LYS A 51 -17.84 17.34 8.78
C LYS A 51 -16.51 17.20 8.03
N PRO A 52 -15.40 17.72 8.58
CA PRO A 52 -14.08 17.36 8.12
C PRO A 52 -13.87 15.87 8.37
N GLU A 53 -13.44 15.17 7.34
CA GLU A 53 -13.24 13.74 7.39
C GLU A 53 -11.80 13.44 7.85
N PRO A 54 -11.58 12.46 8.75
CA PRO A 54 -10.23 12.12 9.15
C PRO A 54 -9.40 11.64 7.95
N LEU A 55 -8.17 12.14 7.87
CA LEU A 55 -7.14 11.65 6.96
C LEU A 55 -6.33 10.57 7.69
N ALA A 56 -6.21 9.39 7.09
CA ALA A 56 -5.33 8.33 7.58
C ALA A 56 -4.08 8.24 6.69
N PRO A 57 -2.86 8.09 7.23
CA PRO A 57 -1.68 7.85 6.43
C PRO A 57 -1.85 6.62 5.53
N ARG A 58 -1.46 6.73 4.26
CA ARG A 58 -1.40 5.56 3.37
C ARG A 58 -0.10 4.81 3.65
N MET A 59 -0.21 3.60 4.20
CA MET A 59 0.93 2.79 4.58
C MET A 59 1.32 1.82 3.46
N ARG A 60 2.63 1.58 3.31
CA ARG A 60 3.18 0.48 2.53
C ARG A 60 3.18 -0.81 3.34
N ALA A 61 3.46 -1.92 2.66
CA ALA A 61 3.62 -3.23 3.29
C ALA A 61 4.83 -3.33 4.24
N ASP A 62 5.80 -2.41 4.15
CA ASP A 62 6.93 -2.30 5.10
C ASP A 62 6.60 -1.45 6.34
N GLY A 63 5.37 -0.93 6.45
CA GLY A 63 4.96 -0.07 7.56
C GLY A 63 5.43 1.38 7.44
N THR A 64 6.02 1.79 6.31
CA THR A 64 6.32 3.20 6.03
C THR A 64 5.14 3.91 5.39
N GLN A 65 5.03 5.23 5.57
CA GLN A 65 4.05 6.02 4.84
C GLN A 65 4.49 6.20 3.38
N VAL A 66 3.54 6.11 2.45
CA VAL A 66 3.78 6.36 1.04
C VAL A 66 4.01 7.86 0.81
N CYS A 67 5.21 8.25 0.38
CA CYS A 67 5.50 9.61 -0.06
C CYS A 67 6.11 9.63 -1.48
N VAL A 68 5.81 10.67 -2.26
CA VAL A 68 6.20 10.80 -3.69
C VAL A 68 7.72 10.85 -3.86
N GLN A 69 8.47 11.28 -2.84
CA GLN A 69 9.93 11.30 -2.85
C GLN A 69 10.54 9.89 -2.96
N ASP A 70 9.83 8.85 -2.48
CA ASP A 70 10.31 7.47 -2.53
C ASP A 70 10.15 6.83 -3.92
N SER A 71 9.28 7.38 -4.77
CA SER A 71 9.02 6.87 -6.13
C SER A 71 10.14 7.18 -7.13
N LYS A 72 11.11 8.03 -6.77
CA LYS A 72 12.26 8.37 -7.62
C LYS A 72 13.43 7.39 -7.49
N ALA A 73 13.37 6.47 -6.53
CA ALA A 73 14.44 5.50 -6.25
C ALA A 73 14.21 4.12 -6.88
N ARG A 74 13.22 3.98 -7.77
CA ARG A 74 12.85 2.71 -8.42
C ARG A 74 12.89 2.81 -9.93
#